data_AF-A0A2T3E988-F1
#
_entry.id   AF-A0A2T3E988-F1
#
_cell.length_a   1.000
_cell.length_b   1.000
_cell.length_c   1.000
_cell.angle_alpha   90.00
_cell.angle_beta   90.00
_cell.angle_gamma   90.00
#
_symmetry.space_group_name_H-M   'P 1'
#
loop_
_entity.id
_entity.type
_entity.pdbx_description
1 polymer ?
#
loop_
_entity_poly.entity_id
_entity_poly.type
_entity_poly.pdbx_seq_one_letter_code
_entity_poly.pdbx_strand_id
1 'polypeptide(L)'
;MKSRESLVRLKEFQVNEKRRQLQQLQMMMAEFDRMTKELESQIVVEEKKSGISDPSHFAYPTFAKAARQRADNLQVSIRELQVQEEALENSLEEMQAEYAKAAALEERDASGPARARA
;
A
#
# COMPACT_ATOMS: atom_id res chain seq x y z
N MET A 1 -31.86 -17.54 -8.12
CA MET A 1 -30.50 -17.75 -8.69
C MET A 1 -29.83 -16.43 -9.08
N LYS A 2 -30.44 -15.54 -9.87
CA LYS A 2 -29.80 -14.27 -10.32
C LYS A 2 -29.28 -13.32 -9.22
N SER A 3 -29.89 -13.32 -8.03
CA SER A 3 -29.48 -12.43 -6.92
C SER A 3 -28.18 -12.85 -6.23
N ARG A 4 -27.88 -14.16 -6.17
CA ARG A 4 -26.65 -14.68 -5.54
C ARG A 4 -25.43 -14.51 -6.46
N GLU A 5 -25.59 -14.81 -7.75
CA GLU A 5 -24.58 -14.55 -8.79
C GLU A 5 -24.19 -13.06 -8.87
N SER A 6 -25.18 -12.16 -8.71
CA SER A 6 -24.92 -10.71 -8.63
C SER A 6 -24.15 -10.31 -7.38
N LEU A 7 -24.36 -11.00 -6.26
CA LEU A 7 -23.66 -10.75 -4.99
C LEU A 7 -22.21 -11.22 -5.06
N VAL A 8 -21.95 -12.39 -5.65
CA VAL A 8 -20.59 -12.91 -5.85
C VAL A 8 -19.78 -11.98 -6.74
N ARG A 9 -20.35 -11.51 -7.84
CA ARG A 9 -19.72 -10.50 -8.72
C ARG A 9 -19.44 -9.17 -8.01
N LEU A 10 -20.36 -8.71 -7.16
CA LEU A 10 -20.13 -7.51 -6.36
C LEU A 10 -18.95 -7.69 -5.40
N LYS A 11 -18.88 -8.82 -4.69
CA LYS A 11 -17.76 -9.12 -3.78
C LYS A 11 -16.43 -9.22 -4.52
N GLU A 12 -16.42 -9.85 -5.69
CA GLU A 12 -15.24 -9.93 -6.56
C GLU A 12 -14.74 -8.53 -6.96
N PHE A 13 -15.64 -7.65 -7.37
CA PHE A 13 -15.32 -6.27 -7.70
C PHE A 13 -14.67 -5.55 -6.52
N GLN A 14 -15.25 -5.68 -5.32
CA GLN A 14 -14.73 -5.03 -4.12
C GLN A 14 -13.34 -5.56 -3.72
N VAL A 15 -13.10 -6.88 -3.82
CA VAL A 15 -11.78 -7.49 -3.59
C VAL A 15 -10.75 -6.95 -4.59
N ASN A 16 -11.11 -6.86 -5.87
CA ASN A 16 -10.21 -6.34 -6.90
C ASN A 16 -9.92 -4.84 -6.72
N GLU A 17 -10.91 -4.05 -6.30
CA GLU A 17 -10.72 -2.64 -5.98
C GLU A 17 -9.75 -2.47 -4.80
N LYS A 18 -9.92 -3.25 -3.72
CA LYS A 18 -9.02 -3.22 -2.56
C LYS A 18 -7.59 -3.65 -2.91
N ARG A 19 -7.42 -4.68 -3.74
CA ARG A 19 -6.09 -5.06 -4.27
C ARG A 19 -5.42 -3.93 -5.01
N ARG A 20 -6.17 -3.19 -5.84
CA ARG A 20 -5.63 -2.03 -6.57
C ARG A 20 -5.23 -0.91 -5.61
N GLN A 21 -6.04 -0.63 -4.58
CA GLN A 21 -5.70 0.36 -3.55
C GLN A 21 -4.39 -0.02 -2.82
N LEU A 22 -4.23 -1.29 -2.44
CA LEU A 22 -3.02 -1.80 -1.81
C LEU A 22 -1.79 -1.61 -2.71
N GLN A 23 -1.90 -1.99 -3.99
CA GLN A 23 -0.82 -1.80 -4.96
C GLN A 23 -0.42 -0.33 -5.13
N GLN A 24 -1.38 0.59 -5.14
CA GLN A 24 -1.11 2.03 -5.22
C GLN A 24 -0.34 2.54 -4.00
N LEU A 25 -0.73 2.09 -2.82
CA LEU A 25 -0.06 2.43 -1.58
C LEU A 25 1.39 1.91 -1.58
N GLN A 26 1.61 0.66 -1.98
CA GLN A 26 2.94 0.06 -2.09
C GLN A 26 3.84 0.80 -3.09
N MET A 27 3.31 1.20 -4.24
CA MET A 27 4.05 2.02 -5.21
C MET A 27 4.45 3.37 -4.62
N MET A 28 3.55 4.03 -3.91
CA MET A 28 3.82 5.32 -3.27
C MET A 28 4.90 5.20 -2.18
N MET A 29 4.86 4.14 -1.36
CA MET A 29 5.91 3.87 -0.38
C MET A 29 7.27 3.65 -1.04
N ALA A 30 7.32 2.87 -2.13
CA ALA A 30 8.55 2.64 -2.88
C ALA A 30 9.10 3.93 -3.52
N GLU A 31 8.23 4.84 -3.95
CA GLU A 31 8.63 6.18 -4.41
C GLU A 31 9.22 7.03 -3.28
N PHE A 32 8.61 7.01 -2.10
CA PHE A 32 9.09 7.77 -0.94
C PHE A 32 10.43 7.24 -0.43
N ASP A 33 10.62 5.93 -0.41
CA ASP A 33 11.90 5.31 -0.06
C ASP A 33 13.01 5.68 -1.05
N ARG A 34 12.72 5.66 -2.37
CA ARG A 34 13.67 6.11 -3.39
C ARG A 34 14.04 7.59 -3.21
N MET A 35 13.07 8.46 -2.99
CA MET A 35 13.33 9.89 -2.75
C MET A 35 14.13 10.13 -1.48
N THR A 36 13.87 9.36 -0.41
CA THR A 36 14.63 9.45 0.85
C THR A 36 16.10 9.12 0.62
N LYS A 37 16.39 8.01 -0.07
CA LYS A 37 17.76 7.60 -0.42
C LYS A 37 18.48 8.62 -1.31
N GLU A 38 17.76 9.23 -2.24
CA GLU A 38 18.30 10.28 -3.09
C GLU A 38 18.68 11.51 -2.26
N LEU A 39 17.81 11.95 -1.35
CA LEU A 39 18.09 13.07 -0.44
C LEU A 39 19.28 12.77 0.47
N GLU A 40 19.38 11.56 1.03
CA GLU A 40 20.53 11.11 1.83
C GLU A 40 21.84 11.19 1.04
N SER A 41 21.83 10.75 -0.22
CA SER A 41 23.00 10.89 -1.10
C SER A 41 23.36 12.35 -1.36
N GLN A 42 22.36 13.21 -1.62
CA GLN A 42 22.58 14.64 -1.85
C GLN A 42 23.13 15.35 -0.60
N ILE A 43 22.67 14.98 0.60
CA ILE A 43 23.20 15.47 1.87
C ILE A 43 24.69 15.14 1.97
N VAL A 44 25.07 13.89 1.78
CA VAL A 44 26.48 13.47 1.87
C VAL A 44 27.38 14.22 0.89
N VAL A 45 26.89 14.48 -0.33
CA VAL A 45 27.62 15.27 -1.32
C VAL A 45 27.83 16.72 -0.84
N GLU A 46 26.79 17.35 -0.31
CA GLU A 46 26.85 18.74 0.15
C GLU A 46 27.73 18.90 1.42
N GLU A 47 27.67 17.94 2.33
CA GLU A 47 28.52 17.90 3.52
C GLU A 47 30.00 17.77 3.15
N LYS A 48 30.31 16.87 2.21
CA LYS A 48 31.68 16.72 1.70
C LYS A 48 32.18 17.98 1.00
N LYS A 49 31.30 18.64 0.23
CA LYS A 49 31.62 19.88 -0.49
C LYS A 49 31.89 21.05 0.45
N SER A 50 31.10 21.17 1.52
CA SER A 50 31.27 22.23 2.52
C SER A 50 32.35 21.92 3.57
N GLY A 51 32.70 20.65 3.74
CA GLY A 51 33.58 20.18 4.82
C GLY A 51 32.91 20.16 6.19
N ILE A 52 31.59 20.38 6.26
CA ILE A 52 30.82 20.47 7.50
C ILE A 52 29.73 19.40 7.47
N SER A 53 29.85 18.40 8.33
CA SER A 53 28.89 17.30 8.46
C SER A 53 28.09 17.31 9.76
N ASP A 54 28.39 18.21 10.68
CA ASP A 54 27.64 18.37 11.93
C ASP A 54 26.39 19.24 11.67
N PRO A 55 25.16 18.70 11.77
CA PRO A 55 23.94 19.47 11.56
C PRO A 55 23.72 20.59 12.60
N SER A 56 24.39 20.52 13.76
CA SER A 56 24.35 21.57 14.79
C SER A 56 25.35 22.70 14.53
N HIS A 57 26.26 22.55 13.56
CA HIS A 57 27.23 23.57 13.22
C HIS A 57 26.52 24.81 12.63
N PHE A 58 26.93 26.02 13.06
CA PHE A 58 26.25 27.25 12.62
C PHE A 58 26.29 27.46 11.10
N ALA A 59 27.39 27.03 10.46
CA ALA A 59 27.59 27.10 9.01
C ALA A 59 27.20 25.79 8.29
N TYR A 60 26.42 24.92 8.93
CA TYR A 60 25.90 23.73 8.28
C TYR A 60 25.10 24.12 7.02
N PRO A 61 25.31 23.46 5.87
CA PRO A 61 24.69 23.89 4.62
C PRO A 61 23.16 23.90 4.71
N THR A 62 22.55 25.03 4.36
CA THR A 62 21.08 25.19 4.38
C THR A 62 20.38 24.14 3.54
N PHE A 63 20.98 23.79 2.39
CA PHE A 63 20.47 22.72 1.54
C PHE A 63 20.47 21.37 2.27
N ALA A 64 21.59 20.97 2.86
CA ALA A 64 21.69 19.71 3.59
C ALA A 64 20.74 19.67 4.80
N LYS A 65 20.48 20.82 5.45
CA LYS A 65 19.48 20.94 6.52
C LYS A 65 18.05 20.72 6.02
N ALA A 66 17.68 21.39 4.93
CA ALA A 66 16.36 21.23 4.33
C ALA A 66 16.14 19.81 3.79
N ALA A 67 17.16 19.22 3.16
CA ALA A 67 17.11 17.86 2.66
C ALA A 67 16.92 16.84 3.79
N ARG A 68 17.61 17.00 4.94
CA ARG A 68 17.39 16.15 6.13
C ARG A 68 15.95 16.23 6.61
N GLN A 69 15.44 17.44 6.82
CA GLN A 69 14.05 17.62 7.28
C GLN A 69 13.04 16.98 6.32
N ARG A 70 13.30 17.05 5.01
CA ARG A 70 12.45 16.41 4.01
C ARG A 70 12.54 14.89 4.07
N ALA A 71 13.73 14.32 4.22
CA ALA A 71 13.93 12.88 4.41
C ALA A 71 13.20 12.38 5.67
N ASP A 72 13.31 13.10 6.78
CA ASP A 72 12.61 12.76 8.03
C ASP A 72 11.09 12.77 7.84
N ASN A 73 10.55 13.78 7.14
CA ASN A 73 9.12 13.84 6.84
C ASN A 73 8.67 12.69 5.94
N LEU A 74 9.46 12.33 4.92
CA LEU A 74 9.16 11.17 4.06
C LEU A 74 9.17 9.86 4.86
N GLN A 75 10.11 9.68 5.79
CA GLN A 75 10.14 8.50 6.67
C GLN A 75 8.95 8.45 7.64
N VAL A 76 8.45 9.59 8.11
CA VAL A 76 7.18 9.65 8.86
C VAL A 76 6.03 9.19 7.96
N SER A 77 5.90 9.75 6.75
CA SER A 77 4.84 9.35 5.81
C SER A 77 4.92 7.87 5.43
N ILE A 78 6.11 7.30 5.22
CA ILE A 78 6.27 5.86 4.96
C ILE A 78 5.71 5.03 6.11
N ARG A 79 6.02 5.39 7.37
CA ARG A 79 5.51 4.67 8.54
C ARG A 79 3.98 4.75 8.66
N GLU A 80 3.40 5.92 8.38
CA GLU A 80 1.94 6.07 8.34
C GLU A 80 1.31 5.20 7.25
N LEU A 81 1.93 5.13 6.08
CA LEU A 81 1.47 4.27 4.98
C LEU A 81 1.59 2.80 5.31
N GLN A 82 2.65 2.37 6.02
CA GLN A 82 2.78 0.98 6.48
C GLN A 82 1.63 0.54 7.39
N VAL A 83 1.20 1.42 8.30
CA VAL A 83 0.03 1.15 9.16
C VAL A 83 -1.25 1.04 8.32
N GLN A 84 -1.40 1.88 7.29
CA GLN A 84 -2.52 1.80 6.37
C GLN A 84 -2.47 0.55 5.48
N GLU A 85 -1.27 0.14 5.06
CA GLU A 85 -1.02 -1.09 4.30
C GLU A 85 -1.51 -2.30 5.08
N GLU A 86 -1.04 -2.46 6.33
CA GLU A 86 -1.42 -3.56 7.21
C GLU A 86 -2.94 -3.61 7.43
N ALA A 87 -3.57 -2.45 7.66
CA ALA A 87 -5.02 -2.37 7.80
C ALA A 87 -5.77 -2.78 6.51
N LEU A 88 -5.26 -2.40 5.34
CA LEU A 88 -5.84 -2.78 4.05
C LEU A 88 -5.62 -4.26 3.73
N GLU A 89 -4.47 -4.83 4.08
CA GLU A 89 -4.16 -6.25 3.91
C GLU A 89 -5.09 -7.12 4.75
N ASN A 90 -5.26 -6.79 6.03
CA ASN A 90 -6.20 -7.48 6.92
C ASN A 90 -7.63 -7.41 6.38
N SER A 91 -8.08 -6.22 5.97
CA SER A 91 -9.42 -6.04 5.37
C SER A 91 -9.56 -6.84 4.06
N LEU A 92 -8.52 -6.87 3.24
CA LEU A 92 -8.53 -7.61 1.98
C LEU A 92 -8.62 -9.13 2.24
N GLU A 93 -7.92 -9.65 3.24
CA GLU A 93 -7.99 -11.06 3.63
C GLU A 93 -9.40 -11.46 4.07
N GLU A 94 -10.04 -10.64 4.93
CA GLU A 94 -11.43 -10.86 5.34
C GLU A 94 -12.39 -10.88 4.15
N MET A 95 -12.26 -9.91 3.24
CA MET A 95 -13.09 -9.82 2.04
C MET A 95 -12.86 -10.99 1.08
N GLN A 96 -11.63 -11.48 0.97
CA GLN A 96 -11.31 -12.66 0.17
C GLN A 96 -11.94 -13.93 0.76
N ALA A 97 -11.88 -14.12 2.08
CA ALA A 97 -12.53 -15.24 2.76
C ALA A 97 -14.06 -15.19 2.56
N GLU A 98 -14.66 -14.01 2.66
CA GLU A 98 -16.07 -13.80 2.39
C GLU A 98 -16.49 -14.08 0.95
N TYR A 99 -15.66 -13.66 -0.02
CA TYR A 99 -15.86 -13.94 -1.43
C TYR A 99 -15.78 -15.45 -1.69
N ALA A 100 -14.75 -16.13 -1.17
CA ALA A 100 -14.57 -17.58 -1.33
C ALA A 100 -15.77 -18.37 -0.77
N LYS A 101 -16.28 -17.96 0.40
CA LYS A 101 -17.49 -18.56 0.99
C LYS A 101 -18.73 -18.33 0.11
N ALA A 102 -18.90 -17.13 -0.45
CA ALA A 102 -20.03 -16.83 -1.32
C ALA A 102 -19.97 -17.62 -2.64
N ALA A 103 -18.79 -17.71 -3.25
CA ALA A 103 -18.56 -18.48 -4.48
C ALA A 103 -18.82 -19.98 -4.28
N ALA A 104 -18.32 -20.57 -3.20
CA ALA A 104 -18.54 -21.98 -2.89
C ALA A 104 -20.02 -22.34 -2.67
N LEU A 105 -20.80 -21.42 -2.08
CA LEU A 105 -22.25 -21.61 -1.92
C LEU A 105 -22.99 -21.57 -3.27
N GLU A 106 -22.57 -20.70 -4.19
CA GLU A 106 -23.12 -20.65 -5.55
C GLU A 106 -22.81 -21.92 -6.34
N GLU A 107 -21.59 -22.45 -6.25
CA GLU A 107 -21.18 -23.68 -6.93
C GLU A 107 -21.94 -24.91 -6.42
N ARG A 108 -22.19 -24.99 -5.10
CA ARG A 108 -23.03 -26.03 -4.48
C ARG A 108 -24.49 -25.96 -4.92
N ASP A 109 -25.04 -24.76 -5.09
CA ASP A 109 -26.41 -24.58 -5.59
C ASP A 109 -26.53 -24.92 -7.08
N ALA A 110 -25.49 -24.62 -7.87
CA ALA A 110 -25.44 -24.97 -9.29
C ALA A 110 -25.32 -26.48 -9.54
N SER A 111 -24.71 -27.21 -8.59
CA SER A 111 -24.49 -28.66 -8.62
C SER A 111 -25.55 -29.49 -7.88
N GLY A 112 -26.47 -28.86 -7.14
CA GLY A 112 -27.58 -29.53 -6.46
C GLY A 112 -28.62 -30.14 -7.42
N PRO A 113 -29.44 -31.13 -6.98
CA PRO A 113 -30.29 -31.97 -7.83
C PRO A 113 -31.44 -31.26 -8.58
N ALA A 114 -31.49 -29.93 -8.57
CA ALA A 114 -32.53 -29.13 -9.23
C ALA A 114 -32.45 -29.11 -10.77
N ARG A 115 -31.44 -29.75 -11.37
CA ARG A 115 -31.30 -29.87 -12.85
C ARG A 115 -31.50 -31.29 -13.40
N ALA A 116 -31.88 -32.28 -12.58
CA ALA A 116 -32.11 -33.66 -13.03
C ALA A 116 -33.55 -33.94 -13.52
N ARG A 117 -34.32 -32.92 -13.89
CA ARG A 117 -35.66 -33.08 -14.50
C ARG A 117 -35.79 -32.14 -15.70
N ALA A 118 -35.36 -32.62 -16.86
CA ALA A 118 -35.78 -32.15 -18.18
C ALA A 118 -35.91 -33.39 -19.07
#